data_AF-A0A143BJN1-F1
#
_entry.id   AF-A0A143BJN1-F1
#
_cell.length_a   1.000
_cell.length_b   1.000
_cell.length_c   1.000
_cell.angle_alpha   90.00
_cell.angle_beta   90.00
_cell.angle_gamma   90.00
#
_symmetry.space_group_name_H-M   'P 1'
#
loop_
_entity.id
_entity.type
_entity.pdbx_description
1 polymer ?
#
loop_
_entity_poly.entity_id
_entity_poly.type
_entity_poly.pdbx_seq_one_letter_code
_entity_poly.pdbx_strand_id
1 'polypeptide(L)'
;MVTRAKTAVQGGAWRILVVAIDACGDSMNTVPYVARVAALAGIDLRIVLPTAGRAVQDSHRSLDGRIATPTFVLLDEAGNERGCIVEQPRPLREWAAPERSKVSLDSVHAGIRAFYARDKGESIALETVEMLEAAKAGKTHCDRGTAR
;
A
#
# COMPACT_ATOMS: atom_id res chain seq x y z
N MET A 1 -17.37 1.61 2.14
CA MET A 1 -15.96 2.08 2.09
C MET A 1 -15.86 3.61 2.00
N VAL A 2 -16.44 4.29 1.00
CA VAL A 2 -16.27 5.75 0.82
C VAL A 2 -16.66 6.60 2.03
N THR A 3 -17.83 6.35 2.63
CA THR A 3 -18.27 7.09 3.83
C THR A 3 -17.28 6.94 4.99
N ARG A 4 -16.76 5.72 5.20
CA ARG A 4 -15.73 5.45 6.21
C ARG A 4 -14.46 6.26 5.93
N ALA A 5 -13.97 6.23 4.69
CA ALA A 5 -12.79 7.00 4.27
C ALA A 5 -12.98 8.51 4.52
N LYS A 6 -14.11 9.08 4.09
CA LYS A 6 -14.44 10.51 4.32
C LYS A 6 -14.47 10.85 5.81
N THR A 7 -15.14 10.03 6.61
CA THR A 7 -15.19 10.22 8.07
C THR A 7 -13.81 10.12 8.71
N ALA A 8 -12.95 9.24 8.20
CA ALA A 8 -11.59 9.07 8.71
C ALA A 8 -10.70 10.30 8.46
N VAL A 9 -10.94 11.05 7.38
CA VAL A 9 -10.13 12.22 7.01
C VAL A 9 -10.71 13.58 7.40
N GLN A 10 -11.92 13.60 7.97
CA GLN A 10 -12.54 14.85 8.44
C GLN A 10 -11.64 15.61 9.43
N GLY A 11 -11.49 16.91 9.19
CA GLY A 11 -10.78 17.82 10.11
C GLY A 11 -9.25 17.83 9.96
N GLY A 12 -8.68 17.22 8.92
CA GLY A 12 -7.25 17.29 8.64
C GLY A 12 -6.91 17.22 7.15
N ALA A 13 -5.77 17.78 6.76
CA ALA A 13 -5.22 17.63 5.42
C ALA A 13 -4.37 16.35 5.35
N TRP A 14 -4.84 15.36 4.58
CA TRP A 14 -4.18 14.07 4.41
C TRP A 14 -3.60 13.95 3.02
N ARG A 15 -2.46 13.28 2.90
CA ARG A 15 -1.79 13.03 1.62
C ARG A 15 -1.34 11.58 1.54
N ILE A 16 -1.37 11.00 0.34
CA ILE A 16 -0.79 9.68 0.07
C ILE A 16 0.36 9.85 -0.92
N LEU A 17 1.57 9.48 -0.50
CA LEU A 17 2.71 9.31 -1.39
C LEU A 17 2.77 7.86 -1.85
N VAL A 18 2.90 7.64 -3.16
CA VAL A 18 3.04 6.32 -3.75
C VAL A 18 4.35 6.25 -4.52
N VAL A 19 5.23 5.32 -4.14
CA VAL A 19 6.42 5.00 -4.95
C VAL A 19 6.08 3.83 -5.86
N ALA A 20 5.88 4.09 -7.15
CA ALA A 20 5.42 3.07 -8.10
C ALA A 20 6.05 3.18 -9.50
N ILE A 21 5.98 2.07 -10.25
CA ILE A 21 6.28 1.99 -11.69
C ILE A 21 5.14 1.26 -12.38
N ASP A 22 4.90 1.57 -13.65
CA ASP A 22 3.86 0.94 -14.49
C ASP A 22 4.22 -0.50 -14.91
N ALA A 23 5.51 -0.83 -15.00
CA ALA A 23 6.00 -2.18 -15.30
C ALA A 23 5.86 -3.18 -14.15
N CYS A 24 5.31 -2.78 -12.99
CA CYS A 24 5.14 -3.64 -11.82
C CYS A 24 3.70 -4.17 -11.73
N GLY A 25 3.55 -5.50 -11.67
CA GLY A 25 2.26 -6.18 -11.56
C GLY A 25 1.46 -5.75 -10.33
N ASP A 26 2.07 -5.70 -9.15
CA ASP A 26 1.40 -5.26 -7.93
C ASP A 26 0.96 -3.79 -8.04
N SER A 27 1.73 -2.92 -8.71
CA SER A 27 1.37 -1.52 -8.94
C SER A 27 0.12 -1.39 -9.80
N MET A 28 0.08 -2.10 -10.93
CA MET A 28 -1.08 -2.11 -11.82
C MET A 28 -2.36 -2.61 -11.13
N ASN A 29 -2.24 -3.54 -10.19
CA ASN A 29 -3.39 -4.16 -9.52
C ASN A 29 -3.82 -3.46 -8.22
N THR A 30 -3.08 -2.46 -7.72
CA THR A 30 -3.38 -1.82 -6.42
C THR A 30 -3.47 -0.30 -6.50
N VAL A 31 -2.55 0.37 -7.20
CA VAL A 31 -2.48 1.84 -7.26
C VAL A 31 -3.78 2.48 -7.77
N PRO A 32 -4.45 1.96 -8.83
CA PRO A 32 -5.72 2.54 -9.29
C PRO A 32 -6.82 2.53 -8.23
N TYR A 33 -6.88 1.48 -7.41
CA TYR A 33 -7.88 1.35 -6.35
C TYR A 33 -7.62 2.30 -5.19
N VAL A 34 -6.35 2.43 -4.77
CA VAL A 34 -5.94 3.42 -3.75
C VAL A 34 -6.23 4.85 -4.23
N ALA A 35 -5.90 5.16 -5.49
CA ALA A 35 -6.20 6.45 -6.10
C ALA A 35 -7.71 6.74 -6.14
N ARG A 36 -8.53 5.72 -6.40
CA ARG A 36 -9.99 5.86 -6.36
C ARG A 36 -10.50 6.16 -4.94
N VAL A 37 -9.99 5.46 -3.93
CA VAL A 37 -10.34 5.73 -2.53
C VAL A 37 -9.92 7.15 -2.13
N ALA A 38 -8.68 7.55 -2.46
CA ALA A 38 -8.16 8.88 -2.16
C ALA A 38 -9.02 10.00 -2.80
N ALA A 39 -9.31 9.89 -4.10
CA ALA A 39 -10.15 10.86 -4.81
C ALA A 39 -11.56 10.97 -4.21
N LEU A 40 -12.18 9.85 -3.86
CA LEU A 40 -13.51 9.83 -3.25
C LEU A 40 -13.51 10.37 -1.81
N ALA A 41 -12.39 10.28 -1.10
CA ALA A 41 -12.22 10.79 0.25
C ALA A 41 -11.75 12.26 0.30
N GLY A 42 -11.31 12.82 -0.83
CA GLY A 42 -10.73 14.17 -0.89
C GLY A 42 -9.29 14.23 -0.38
N ILE A 43 -8.53 13.15 -0.57
CA ILE A 43 -7.13 13.03 -0.17
C ILE A 43 -6.24 13.27 -1.39
N ASP A 44 -5.24 14.14 -1.25
CA ASP A 44 -4.25 14.36 -2.30
C ASP A 44 -3.35 13.12 -2.43
N LEU A 45 -3.23 12.58 -3.64
CA LEU A 45 -2.34 11.47 -3.93
C LEU A 45 -1.28 11.88 -4.95
N ARG A 46 -0.02 11.56 -4.68
CA ARG A 46 1.10 11.74 -5.61
C ARG A 46 1.82 10.43 -5.84
N ILE A 47 2.07 10.13 -7.12
CA ILE A 47 2.88 8.99 -7.54
C ILE A 47 4.26 9.50 -7.95
N VAL A 48 5.31 8.90 -7.41
CA VAL A 48 6.70 9.18 -7.75
C VAL A 48 7.41 7.91 -8.20
N LEU A 49 8.41 8.07 -9.06
CA LEU A 49 9.27 6.97 -9.47
C LEU A 49 10.26 6.59 -8.35
N PRO A 50 10.77 5.35 -8.33
CA PRO A 50 11.79 4.91 -7.38
C PRO A 50 13.02 5.81 -7.29
N THR A 51 13.40 6.49 -8.38
CA THR A 51 14.52 7.46 -8.37
C THR A 51 14.31 8.60 -7.38
N ALA A 52 13.08 9.11 -7.25
CA ALA A 52 12.72 10.13 -6.27
C ALA A 52 12.24 9.53 -4.94
N GLY A 53 11.64 8.34 -4.97
CA GLY A 53 11.07 7.65 -3.81
C GLY A 53 12.01 6.70 -3.08
N ARG A 54 13.30 6.64 -3.43
CA ARG A 54 14.23 5.62 -2.93
C ARG A 54 14.31 5.57 -1.41
N ALA A 55 14.42 6.73 -0.76
CA ALA A 55 14.49 6.81 0.70
C ALA A 55 13.26 6.20 1.38
N VAL A 56 12.07 6.36 0.78
CA VAL A 56 10.83 5.76 1.28
C VAL A 56 10.88 4.24 1.16
N GLN A 57 11.30 3.70 0.01
CA GLN A 57 11.44 2.25 -0.14
C GLN A 57 12.52 1.67 0.79
N ASP A 58 13.57 2.44 1.05
CA ASP A 58 14.65 2.12 1.98
C ASP A 58 14.19 1.99 3.43
N SER A 59 13.27 2.84 3.86
CA SER A 59 12.61 2.69 5.17
C SER A 59 11.45 1.69 5.17
N HIS A 60 10.89 1.31 4.02
CA HIS A 60 9.68 0.48 3.90
C HIS A 60 9.93 -0.80 3.11
N ARG A 61 10.60 -1.77 3.73
CA ARG A 61 10.85 -3.08 3.09
C ARG A 61 9.60 -3.94 3.09
N SER A 62 9.47 -4.79 2.08
CA SER A 62 8.50 -5.90 2.10
C SER A 62 8.75 -6.79 3.32
N LEU A 63 7.78 -7.64 3.69
CA LEU A 63 7.94 -8.55 4.85
C LEU A 63 9.11 -9.53 4.68
N ASP A 64 9.52 -9.82 3.44
CA ASP A 64 10.71 -10.60 3.12
C ASP A 64 11.98 -9.75 2.89
N GLY A 65 11.94 -8.45 3.20
CA GLY A 65 13.10 -7.57 3.31
C GLY A 65 13.57 -6.90 2.02
N ARG A 66 12.80 -6.97 0.93
CA ARG A 66 13.15 -6.40 -0.38
C ARG A 66 12.73 -4.92 -0.48
N ILE A 67 13.38 -4.19 -1.38
CA ILE A 67 12.81 -2.98 -1.96
C ILE A 67 11.53 -3.37 -2.70
N ALA A 68 10.43 -2.68 -2.41
CA ALA A 68 9.13 -3.03 -2.96
C ALA A 68 8.43 -1.85 -3.64
N THR A 69 7.73 -2.18 -4.71
CA THR A 69 6.85 -1.29 -5.45
C THR A 69 5.51 -2.01 -5.64
N PRO A 70 4.37 -1.36 -5.41
CA PRO A 70 4.22 0.00 -4.88
C PRO A 70 4.51 0.07 -3.39
N THR A 71 4.99 1.23 -2.92
CA THR A 71 5.00 1.57 -1.49
C THR A 71 4.07 2.76 -1.28
N PHE A 72 3.05 2.60 -0.45
CA PHE A 72 2.08 3.65 -0.10
C PHE A 72 2.41 4.19 1.29
N VAL A 73 2.46 5.51 1.43
CA VAL A 73 2.69 6.20 2.71
C VAL A 73 1.62 7.25 2.92
N LEU A 74 0.89 7.16 4.04
CA LEU A 74 -0.06 8.16 4.49
C LEU A 74 0.66 9.23 5.30
N LEU A 75 0.46 10.48 4.92
CA LEU A 75 1.06 11.64 5.55
C LEU A 75 -0.03 12.57 6.11
N ASP A 76 0.24 13.15 7.28
CA ASP A 76 -0.54 14.26 7.82
C ASP A 76 -0.15 15.61 7.19
N GLU A 77 -0.77 16.69 7.67
CA GLU A 77 -0.55 18.04 7.15
C GLU A 77 0.90 18.50 7.28
N ALA A 78 1.57 18.13 8.38
CA ALA A 78 2.97 18.44 8.66
C ALA A 78 3.94 17.51 7.91
N GLY A 79 3.43 16.51 7.18
CA GLY A 79 4.23 15.55 6.43
C GLY A 79 4.75 14.39 7.27
N ASN A 80 4.22 14.18 8.48
CA ASN A 80 4.58 13.01 9.28
C ASN A 80 3.87 11.77 8.75
N GLU A 81 4.58 10.64 8.74
CA GLU A 81 4.01 9.35 8.41
C GLU A 81 3.02 8.88 9.48
N ARG A 82 1.81 8.52 9.04
CA ARG A 82 0.72 8.00 9.89
C ARG A 82 0.27 6.59 9.49
N GLY A 83 0.84 6.03 8.44
CA GLY A 83 0.61 4.65 8.02
C GLY A 83 1.30 4.32 6.70
N CYS A 84 1.39 3.02 6.40
CA CYS A 84 1.95 2.52 5.16
C CYS A 84 1.27 1.23 4.70
N ILE A 85 1.35 0.95 3.41
CA ILE A 85 1.09 -0.37 2.82
C ILE A 85 2.25 -0.67 1.87
N VAL A 86 2.87 -1.84 2.01
CA VAL A 86 4.07 -2.21 1.23
C VAL A 86 3.78 -3.37 0.28
N GLU A 87 4.02 -3.15 -1.02
CA GLU A 87 3.87 -4.09 -2.14
C GLU A 87 2.43 -4.54 -2.41
N GLN A 88 1.86 -5.29 -1.49
CA GLN A 88 0.67 -6.11 -1.70
C GLN A 88 -0.36 -5.83 -0.61
N PRO A 89 -1.67 -6.02 -0.87
CA PRO A 89 -2.67 -5.97 0.19
C PRO A 89 -2.42 -7.06 1.23
N ARG A 90 -2.80 -6.81 2.48
CA ARG A 90 -2.48 -7.65 3.64
C ARG A 90 -2.66 -9.15 3.41
N PRO A 91 -3.82 -9.66 2.93
CA PRO A 91 -4.00 -11.11 2.75
C PRO A 91 -3.02 -11.71 1.75
N LEU A 92 -2.70 -10.96 0.68
CA LEU A 92 -1.73 -11.41 -0.31
C LEU A 92 -0.30 -11.34 0.22
N ARG A 93 0.04 -10.26 0.93
CA ARG A 93 1.37 -10.04 1.53
C ARG A 93 1.70 -11.11 2.58
N GLU A 94 0.75 -11.46 3.43
CA GLU A 94 0.87 -12.50 4.47
C GLU A 94 1.06 -13.89 3.87
N TRP A 95 0.47 -14.16 2.70
CA TRP A 95 0.68 -15.41 1.98
C TRP A 95 2.00 -15.41 1.18
N ALA A 96 2.24 -14.38 0.37
CA ALA A 96 3.34 -14.36 -0.59
C ALA A 96 4.72 -14.31 0.09
N ALA A 97 4.87 -13.53 1.18
CA ALA A 97 6.16 -13.37 1.84
C ALA A 97 6.78 -14.70 2.33
N PRO A 98 6.07 -15.56 3.09
CA PRO A 98 6.60 -16.88 3.44
C PRO A 98 6.68 -17.82 2.24
N GLU A 99 5.77 -17.73 1.27
CA GLU A 99 5.69 -18.67 0.16
C GLU A 99 6.86 -18.53 -0.84
N ARG A 100 7.41 -17.33 -1.00
CA ARG A 100 8.62 -17.06 -1.82
C ARG A 100 9.83 -17.90 -1.45
N SER A 101 9.89 -18.45 -0.23
CA SER A 101 10.97 -19.35 0.21
C SER A 101 10.68 -20.85 -0.01
N LYS A 102 9.44 -21.20 -0.36
CA LYS A 102 8.96 -22.59 -0.40
C LYS A 102 8.73 -23.09 -1.82
N VAL A 103 8.36 -22.21 -2.73
CA VAL A 103 7.97 -22.57 -4.10
C VAL A 103 8.76 -21.77 -5.12
N SER A 104 8.69 -22.20 -6.38
CA SER A 104 9.32 -21.48 -7.48
C SER A 104 8.77 -20.06 -7.64
N LEU A 105 9.58 -19.15 -8.19
CA LEU A 105 9.16 -17.78 -8.47
C LEU A 105 7.91 -17.73 -9.37
N ASP A 106 7.84 -18.61 -10.37
CA ASP A 106 6.70 -18.70 -11.28
C ASP A 106 5.42 -19.15 -10.56
N SER A 107 5.54 -20.08 -9.61
CA SER A 107 4.42 -20.54 -8.78
C SER A 107 3.89 -19.42 -7.89
N VAL A 108 4.78 -18.64 -7.25
CA VAL A 108 4.36 -17.48 -6.45
C VAL A 108 3.66 -16.45 -7.34
N HIS A 109 4.25 -16.12 -8.49
CA HIS A 109 3.66 -15.15 -9.41
C HIS A 109 2.30 -15.61 -9.96
N ALA A 110 2.12 -16.91 -10.22
CA ALA A 110 0.83 -17.46 -10.61
C ALA A 110 -0.22 -17.27 -9.50
N GLY A 111 0.13 -17.52 -8.24
CA GLY A 111 -0.77 -17.29 -7.11
C GLY A 111 -1.10 -15.81 -6.89
N ILE A 112 -0.12 -14.90 -7.04
CA ILE A 112 -0.34 -13.44 -7.01
C ILE A 112 -1.35 -13.02 -8.10
N ARG A 113 -1.16 -13.48 -9.35
CA ARG A 113 -2.08 -13.17 -10.45
C ARG A 113 -3.49 -13.71 -10.19
N ALA A 114 -3.59 -14.94 -9.70
CA ALA A 114 -4.88 -15.55 -9.36
C ALA A 114 -5.59 -14.80 -8.22
N PHE A 115 -4.85 -14.31 -7.24
CA PHE A 115 -5.38 -13.45 -6.18
C PHE A 115 -5.98 -12.18 -6.78
N TYR A 116 -5.21 -11.41 -7.56
CA TYR A 116 -5.68 -10.14 -8.10
C TYR A 116 -6.88 -10.30 -9.04
N ALA A 117 -6.92 -11.36 -9.85
CA ALA A 117 -8.06 -11.67 -10.73
C ALA A 117 -9.38 -11.86 -9.94
N ARG A 118 -9.30 -12.42 -8.74
CA ARG A 118 -10.45 -12.63 -7.84
C ARG A 118 -10.75 -11.40 -6.99
N ASP A 119 -9.73 -10.82 -6.36
CA ASP A 119 -9.84 -9.74 -5.37
C ASP A 119 -10.33 -8.43 -5.98
N LYS A 120 -9.94 -8.13 -7.23
CA LYS A 120 -10.39 -6.94 -7.97
C LYS A 120 -10.26 -5.64 -7.16
N GLY A 121 -9.24 -5.54 -6.32
CA GLY A 121 -8.91 -4.38 -5.51
C GLY A 121 -9.72 -4.23 -4.22
N GLU A 122 -10.53 -5.21 -3.84
CA GLU A 122 -11.30 -5.17 -2.60
C GLU A 122 -10.40 -5.09 -1.36
N SER A 123 -9.39 -5.96 -1.28
CA SER A 123 -8.50 -6.02 -0.11
C SER A 123 -7.68 -4.73 0.05
N ILE A 124 -7.13 -4.18 -1.03
CA ILE A 124 -6.32 -2.95 -0.94
C ILE A 124 -7.18 -1.72 -0.62
N ALA A 125 -8.41 -1.65 -1.14
CA ALA A 125 -9.33 -0.57 -0.83
C ALA A 125 -9.73 -0.60 0.65
N LEU A 126 -10.00 -1.80 1.18
CA LEU A 126 -10.29 -1.99 2.60
C LEU A 126 -9.10 -1.59 3.49
N GLU A 127 -7.90 -2.10 3.20
CA GLU A 127 -6.69 -1.79 3.99
C GLU A 127 -6.36 -0.30 3.94
N THR A 128 -6.61 0.38 2.82
CA THR A 128 -6.49 1.85 2.71
C THR A 128 -7.44 2.56 3.67
N VAL A 129 -8.71 2.12 3.76
CA VAL A 129 -9.68 2.71 4.69
C VAL A 129 -9.28 2.45 6.14
N GLU A 130 -8.83 1.23 6.45
CA GLU A 130 -8.35 0.88 7.79
C GLU A 130 -7.12 1.70 8.21
N MET A 131 -6.20 1.96 7.28
CA MET A 131 -5.06 2.83 7.51
C MET A 131 -5.50 4.27 7.87
N LEU A 132 -6.50 4.81 7.18
CA LEU A 132 -7.06 6.14 7.48
C LEU A 132 -7.76 6.16 8.86
N GLU A 133 -8.54 5.13 9.18
CA GLU A 133 -9.23 5.01 10.46
C GLU A 133 -8.24 4.90 11.64
N ALA A 134 -7.16 4.13 11.46
CA ALA A 134 -6.08 4.03 12.44
C ALA A 134 -5.41 5.39 12.67
N ALA A 135 -5.10 6.13 11.58
CA ALA A 135 -4.49 7.45 11.67
C ALA A 135 -5.39 8.46 12.42
N LYS A 136 -6.70 8.45 12.15
CA LYS A 136 -7.68 9.25 12.91
C LYS A 136 -7.69 8.91 14.39
N ALA A 137 -7.54 7.63 14.74
CA ALA A 137 -7.50 7.17 16.13
C ALA A 137 -6.15 7.41 16.82
N GLY A 138 -5.21 8.15 16.21
CA GLY A 138 -3.88 8.38 16.77
C GLY A 138 -2.94 7.19 16.70
N LYS A 139 -3.30 6.15 15.92
CA LYS A 139 -2.49 4.93 15.73
C LYS A 139 -1.78 4.99 14.37
N THR A 140 -0.77 4.13 14.22
CA THR A 140 -0.09 3.91 12.94
C THR A 140 -0.45 2.51 12.43
N HIS A 141 -0.86 2.43 11.17
CA HIS A 141 -1.09 1.15 10.48
C HIS A 141 -0.01 0.97 9.42
N CYS A 142 0.98 0.11 9.68
CA CYS A 142 2.12 -0.08 8.78
C CYS A 142 2.80 -1.42 9.05
N ASP A 143 2.44 -2.44 8.27
CA ASP A 143 3.10 -3.74 8.32
C ASP A 143 4.23 -3.79 7.28
N ARG A 144 5.47 -3.64 7.75
CA ARG A 144 6.68 -3.61 6.93
C ARG A 144 7.78 -4.49 7.51
N GLY A 145 8.67 -5.00 6.66
CA GLY A 145 9.87 -5.70 7.07
C GLY A 145 11.06 -4.75 7.32
N THR A 146 12.20 -5.34 7.64
CA THR A 146 13.50 -4.67 7.71
C THR A 146 14.39 -5.14 6.56
N ALA A 147 15.47 -4.40 6.28
CA ALA A 147 16.46 -4.85 5.31
C ALA A 147 17.04 -6.21 5.75
N ARG A 148 17.28 -7.09 4.78
CA ARG A 148 18.07 -8.31 4.95
C ARG A 148 19.54 -8.03 4.67
#